data_AF-A0A8S9W5Y9-F1
#
_entry.id   AF-A0A8S9W5Y9-F1
#
_cell.length_a   1.000
_cell.length_b   1.000
_cell.length_c   1.000
_cell.angle_alpha   90.00
_cell.angle_beta   90.00
_cell.angle_gamma   90.00
#
_symmetry.space_group_name_H-M   'P 1'
#
loop_
_entity.id
_entity.type
_entity.pdbx_description
1 polymer ?
#
loop_
_entity_poly.entity_id
_entity_poly.type
_entity_poly.pdbx_seq_one_letter_code
_entity_poly.pdbx_strand_id
1 'polypeptide(L)'
;MIRKLMKNNPDLQIIATSHSPYLLDHLKPEEIRLTTLDDKGCAHVGKLKDHPEFEKWKETMRPGEFWSSVGEDWIRAVEKEQEGGAD
;
A
#
# COMPACT_ATOMS: atom_id res chain seq x y z
N MET A 1 -15.97 -9.94 8.30
CA MET A 1 -15.90 -11.40 8.08
C MET A 1 -14.47 -11.94 8.08
N ILE A 2 -13.57 -11.42 7.23
CA ILE A 2 -12.17 -11.89 7.11
C ILE A 2 -11.41 -11.87 8.45
N ARG A 3 -11.50 -10.80 9.23
CA ARG A 3 -10.85 -10.70 10.56
C ARG A 3 -11.30 -11.78 11.55
N LYS A 4 -12.55 -12.22 11.46
CA LYS A 4 -13.10 -13.29 12.31
C LYS A 4 -12.50 -14.65 11.95
N LEU A 5 -12.29 -14.90 10.66
CA LEU A 5 -11.62 -16.10 10.17
C LEU A 5 -10.18 -16.19 10.70
N MET A 6 -9.42 -15.09 10.61
CA MET A 6 -8.04 -15.03 11.13
C MET A 6 -7.99 -15.17 12.65
N LYS A 7 -8.97 -14.64 13.39
CA LYS A 7 -9.03 -14.79 14.85
C LYS A 7 -9.24 -16.25 15.28
N ASN A 8 -10.00 -17.02 14.51
CA ASN A 8 -10.26 -18.43 14.80
C ASN A 8 -9.11 -19.34 14.34
N ASN A 9 -8.31 -18.88 13.39
CA ASN A 9 -7.22 -19.63 12.77
C ASN A 9 -5.95 -18.77 12.77
N PRO A 10 -5.21 -18.68 13.89
CA PRO A 10 -4.09 -17.75 14.03
C PRO A 10 -2.94 -17.98 13.04
N ASP A 11 -2.79 -19.20 12.52
CA ASP A 11 -1.79 -19.55 11.50
C ASP A 11 -2.24 -19.20 10.06
N LEU A 12 -3.48 -18.73 9.87
CA LEU A 12 -4.02 -18.40 8.56
C LEU A 12 -3.55 -17.01 8.11
N GLN A 13 -2.74 -16.97 7.04
CA GLN A 13 -2.42 -15.76 6.30
C GLN A 13 -3.31 -15.63 5.06
N ILE A 14 -3.76 -14.41 4.76
CA ILE A 14 -4.56 -14.12 3.58
C ILE A 14 -3.82 -13.10 2.72
N ILE A 15 -3.65 -13.45 1.44
CA ILE A 15 -3.17 -12.54 0.40
C ILE A 15 -4.29 -12.42 -0.62
N ALA A 16 -4.69 -11.19 -0.90
CA ALA A 16 -5.76 -10.88 -1.85
C ALA A 16 -5.40 -9.63 -2.64
N THR A 17 -5.89 -9.57 -3.88
CA THR A 17 -5.76 -8.40 -4.77
C THR A 17 -7.13 -7.78 -5.01
N SER A 18 -7.18 -6.46 -5.16
CA SER A 18 -8.42 -5.71 -5.35
C SER A 18 -8.13 -4.38 -6.03
N HIS A 19 -9.06 -3.91 -6.85
CA HIS A 19 -9.09 -2.53 -7.37
C HIS A 19 -10.11 -1.65 -6.61
N SER A 20 -10.80 -2.21 -5.61
CA SER A 20 -11.81 -1.47 -4.83
C SER A 20 -11.16 -0.69 -3.69
N PRO A 21 -11.19 0.66 -3.70
CA PRO A 21 -10.67 1.45 -2.60
C PRO A 21 -11.47 1.23 -1.31
N TYR A 22 -12.76 0.94 -1.41
CA TYR A 22 -13.62 0.69 -0.25
C TYR A 22 -13.19 -0.53 0.56
N LEU A 23 -12.51 -1.50 -0.05
CA LEU A 23 -11.98 -2.65 0.69
C LEU A 23 -10.83 -2.22 1.61
N LEU A 24 -10.03 -1.24 1.18
CA LEU A 24 -8.85 -0.77 1.91
C LEU A 24 -9.23 -0.07 3.21
N ASP A 25 -10.41 0.57 3.28
CA ASP A 25 -10.93 1.21 4.49
C ASP A 25 -11.13 0.25 5.67
N HIS A 26 -11.14 -1.06 5.41
CA HIS A 26 -11.26 -2.12 6.41
C HIS A 26 -9.91 -2.77 6.80
N LEU A 27 -8.81 -2.23 6.27
CA LEU A 27 -7.44 -2.70 6.49
C LEU A 27 -6.61 -1.63 7.20
N LYS A 28 -5.56 -2.05 7.91
CA LYS A 28 -4.56 -1.11 8.42
C LYS A 28 -3.64 -0.70 7.26
N PRO A 29 -3.17 0.55 7.20
CA PRO A 29 -2.22 1.01 6.18
C PRO A 29 -0.98 0.13 6.01
N GLU A 30 -0.46 -0.47 7.09
CA GLU A 30 0.71 -1.38 7.07
C GLU A 30 0.43 -2.71 6.34
N GLU A 31 -0.84 -3.10 6.23
CA GLU A 31 -1.28 -4.36 5.63
C GLU A 31 -1.55 -4.22 4.12
N ILE A 32 -1.59 -2.98 3.61
CA ILE A 32 -1.88 -2.68 2.21
C ILE A 32 -0.58 -2.66 1.43
N ARG A 33 -0.55 -3.33 0.28
CA ARG A 33 0.54 -3.28 -0.70
C ARG A 33 -0.01 -2.69 -1.99
N LEU A 34 0.66 -1.65 -2.46
CA LEU A 34 0.41 -1.03 -3.76
C LEU A 34 1.46 -1.57 -4.75
N THR A 35 1.06 -1.77 -6.00
CA THR A 35 1.95 -2.30 -7.05
C THR A 35 1.87 -1.42 -8.29
N THR A 36 3.02 -1.03 -8.84
CA THR A 36 3.15 -0.32 -10.12
C THR A 36 4.28 -0.93 -10.95
N LEU A 37 4.48 -0.47 -12.18
CA LEU A 37 5.17 -1.23 -13.23
C LEU A 37 6.36 -0.57 -13.97
N ASP A 38 7.08 0.44 -13.49
CA ASP A 38 8.07 1.22 -14.29
C ASP A 38 7.84 1.34 -15.82
N ASP A 39 8.87 1.73 -16.59
CA ASP A 39 8.78 1.86 -18.06
C ASP A 39 9.41 0.66 -18.78
N LYS A 40 10.11 -0.19 -18.04
CA LYS A 40 10.73 -1.45 -18.50
C LYS A 40 9.85 -2.66 -18.17
N GLY A 41 8.73 -2.47 -17.47
CA GLY A 41 7.81 -3.52 -17.06
C GLY A 41 8.23 -4.26 -15.79
N CYS A 42 9.16 -3.71 -15.00
CA CYS A 42 9.51 -4.28 -13.70
C CYS A 42 8.44 -3.93 -12.66
N ALA A 43 8.09 -4.88 -11.81
CA ALA A 43 7.13 -4.65 -10.74
C ALA A 43 7.78 -3.99 -9.53
N HIS A 44 7.14 -2.91 -9.07
CA HIS A 44 7.51 -2.11 -7.92
C HIS A 44 6.42 -2.23 -6.86
N VAL A 45 6.79 -2.44 -5.59
CA VAL A 45 5.83 -2.69 -4.51
C VAL A 45 6.14 -1.84 -3.30
N GLY A 46 5.16 -1.05 -2.86
CA GLY A 46 5.24 -0.18 -1.69
C GLY A 46 4.12 -0.46 -0.70
N LYS A 47 4.30 -0.08 0.57
CA LYS A 47 3.20 -0.06 1.55
C LYS A 47 2.50 1.28 1.47
N LEU A 48 1.18 1.29 1.65
CA LEU A 48 0.41 2.55 1.64
C LEU A 48 0.94 3.54 2.69
N LYS A 49 1.33 3.04 3.87
CA LYS A 49 1.87 3.86 4.96
C LYS A 49 3.21 4.54 4.65
N ASP A 50 3.96 4.01 3.68
CA ASP A 50 5.30 4.50 3.35
C ASP A 50 5.23 5.68 2.35
N HIS A 51 4.02 6.07 1.92
CA HIS A 51 3.83 7.26 1.09
C HIS A 51 4.36 8.51 1.81
N PRO A 52 5.13 9.40 1.15
CA PRO A 52 5.73 10.58 1.79
C PRO A 52 4.74 11.48 2.54
N GLU A 53 3.54 11.63 2.01
CA GLU A 53 2.46 12.41 2.65
C GLU A 53 1.57 11.62 3.64
N PHE A 54 1.81 10.32 3.86
CA PHE A 54 0.90 9.50 4.68
C PHE A 54 0.68 10.11 6.08
N GLU A 55 1.74 10.55 6.75
CA GLU A 55 1.66 11.11 8.10
C GLU A 55 0.81 12.38 8.21
N LYS A 56 0.75 13.16 7.15
CA LYS A 56 -0.08 14.37 7.08
C LYS A 56 -1.57 14.05 6.97
N TRP A 57 -1.92 12.95 6.31
CA TRP A 57 -3.30 12.63 5.93
C TRP A 57 -3.92 11.46 6.72
N LYS A 58 -3.13 10.68 7.47
CA LYS A 58 -3.60 9.46 8.14
C LYS A 58 -4.76 9.65 9.12
N GLU A 59 -4.90 10.84 9.70
CA GLU A 59 -5.98 11.17 10.65
C GLU A 59 -7.22 11.76 9.97
N THR A 60 -7.10 12.20 8.72
CA THR A 60 -8.16 12.93 7.99
C THR A 60 -8.73 12.14 6.82
N MET A 61 -7.99 11.17 6.30
CA MET A 61 -8.40 10.31 5.20
C MET A 61 -8.41 8.84 5.61
N ARG A 62 -9.37 8.10 5.07
CA ARG A 62 -9.34 6.63 5.15
C ARG A 62 -8.31 6.06 4.18
N PRO A 63 -7.81 4.83 4.39
CA PRO A 63 -6.83 4.22 3.49
C PRO A 63 -7.25 4.17 2.01
N GLY A 64 -8.51 3.85 1.73
CA GLY A 64 -9.04 3.80 0.36
C GLY A 64 -9.14 5.17 -0.29
N GLU A 65 -9.59 6.16 0.48
CA GLU A 65 -9.64 7.58 0.06
C GLU A 65 -8.23 8.12 -0.21
N PHE A 66 -7.29 7.86 0.70
CA PHE A 66 -5.90 8.27 0.55
C PHE A 66 -5.29 7.69 -0.73
N TRP A 67 -5.39 6.37 -0.93
CA TRP A 67 -4.92 5.74 -2.16
C TRP A 67 -5.60 6.31 -3.41
N SER A 68 -6.92 6.52 -3.38
CA SER A 68 -7.65 7.07 -4.53
C SER A 68 -7.19 8.50 -4.89
N SER A 69 -6.67 9.25 -3.91
CA SER A 69 -6.16 10.60 -4.09
C SER A 69 -4.72 10.62 -4.63
N VAL A 70 -3.84 9.75 -4.10
CA VAL A 70 -2.39 9.83 -4.35
C VAL A 70 -1.85 8.79 -5.34
N GLY A 71 -2.57 7.69 -5.56
CA GLY A 71 -2.13 6.58 -6.40
C GLY A 71 -0.88 5.87 -5.88
N GLU A 72 -0.14 5.25 -6.81
CA GLU A 72 1.00 4.35 -6.53
C GLU A 72 2.30 4.77 -7.25
N ASP A 73 2.27 5.81 -8.07
CA ASP A 73 3.43 6.23 -8.88
C ASP A 73 4.61 6.74 -8.04
N TRP A 74 4.34 7.23 -6.83
CA TRP A 74 5.35 7.67 -5.86
C TRP A 74 6.38 6.58 -5.52
N ILE A 75 6.00 5.29 -5.64
CA ILE A 75 6.87 4.15 -5.35
C ILE A 75 8.09 4.18 -6.27
N ARG A 76 7.89 4.54 -7.55
CA ARG A 76 8.97 4.65 -8.54
C ARG A 76 9.96 5.77 -8.21
N ALA A 77 9.52 6.81 -7.51
CA ALA A 77 10.37 7.94 -7.14
C ALA A 77 11.28 7.61 -5.95
N VAL A 78 10.73 6.93 -4.94
CA VAL A 78 11.47 6.55 -3.73
C VAL A 78 12.58 5.55 -4.02
N GLU A 79 12.38 4.61 -4.95
CA GLU A 79 13.44 3.65 -5.31
C GLU A 79 14.58 4.30 -6.11
N LYS A 80 14.29 5.27 -6.98
CA LYS A 80 15.34 6.02 -7.70
C LYS A 80 16.27 6.77 -6.75
N GLU A 81 15.74 7.29 -5.64
CA GLU A 81 16.54 7.97 -4.61
C GLU A 81 17.41 6.97 -3.82
N GLN A 82 16.98 5.71 -3.67
CA GLN A 82 17.75 4.66 -3.00
C GLN A 82 18.85 4.07 -3.88
N GLU A 83 18.64 3.99 -5.19
CA GLU A 83 19.66 3.55 -6.16
C GLU A 83 20.78 4.60 -6.37
N GLY A 84 20.49 5.88 -6.19
CA GLY A 84 21.44 6.99 -6.36
C GLY A 84 22.31 7.34 -5.14
N GLY A 85 22.21 6.56 -4.05
CA GLY A 85 22.91 6.82 -2.77
C GLY A 85 24.22 6.06 -2.57
N ALA A 86 24.75 5.43 -3.61
CA ALA A 86 26.00 4.66 -3.58
C ALA A 86 27.05 5.28 -4.52
N ASP A 87 27.63 6.41 -4.12
CA ASP A 87 28.88 6.97 -4.67
C ASP A 87 29.75 7.50 -3.53
#